data_AF-A0AAP0W301-F1
#
_entry.id   AF-A0AAP0W301-F1
#
_cell.length_a   1.000
_cell.length_b   1.000
_cell.length_c   1.000
_cell.angle_alpha   90.00
_cell.angle_beta   90.00
_cell.angle_gamma   90.00
#
_symmetry.space_group_name_H-M   'P 1'
#
loop_
_entity.id
_entity.type
_entity.pdbx_description
1 polymer ?
#
loop_
_entity_poly.entity_id
_entity_poly.type
_entity_poly.pdbx_seq_one_letter_code
_entity_poly.pdbx_strand_id
1 'polypeptide(L)'
;MTYRCFFYDENAYFFEGMKASISSLFRETRNVSFSLTDDYEQLIDRTKSRIEGNQHLWLFCDLDMLPMERFVMLNRMQGCYKHQNKKLVIMLSNHHMPFFLTIYNLFPQAHWLMKNEKMEHIPAFLNGLNQKKANENRFSYSLIDYTRNTLRSGDVHHLISCNEWWLIEEILRGKSLSNIAHQADTDIRKISYVKRKLMKRLNIKNNIALFEKFKWLTPSR
;
A
#
# COMPACT_ATOMS: atom_id res chain seq x y z
N MET A 1 -5.61 27.92 -6.88
CA MET A 1 -5.65 26.58 -6.27
C MET A 1 -4.40 25.85 -6.71
N THR A 2 -3.59 25.37 -5.77
CA THR A 2 -2.25 24.82 -6.07
C THR A 2 -2.23 23.35 -5.69
N TYR A 3 -1.71 22.51 -6.59
CA TYR A 3 -1.61 21.07 -6.39
C TYR A 3 -0.15 20.66 -6.20
N ARG A 4 0.11 19.92 -5.13
CA ARG A 4 1.40 19.28 -4.89
C ARG A 4 1.20 17.79 -5.05
N CYS A 5 1.92 17.18 -5.98
CA CYS A 5 1.93 15.73 -6.15
C CYS A 5 3.27 15.21 -5.65
N PHE A 6 3.25 14.51 -4.52
CA PHE A 6 4.42 13.91 -3.91
C PHE A 6 4.39 12.41 -4.13
N PHE A 7 5.48 11.87 -4.66
CA PHE A 7 5.66 10.46 -4.97
C PHE A 7 6.73 9.88 -4.07
N TYR A 8 6.35 8.85 -3.34
CA TYR A 8 7.24 7.93 -2.64
C TYR A 8 7.39 6.68 -3.52
N ASP A 9 8.42 6.67 -4.37
CA ASP A 9 8.71 5.64 -5.38
C ASP A 9 10.19 5.78 -5.79
N GLU A 10 10.88 4.69 -6.14
CA GLU A 10 12.20 4.72 -6.76
C GLU A 10 12.13 4.75 -8.30
N ASN A 11 10.99 4.37 -8.86
CA ASN A 11 10.84 4.19 -10.30
C ASN A 11 10.59 5.54 -11.00
N ALA A 12 11.68 6.14 -11.48
CA ALA A 12 11.64 7.38 -12.24
C ALA A 12 10.78 7.31 -13.51
N TYR A 13 10.72 6.17 -14.19
CA TYR A 13 9.89 6.01 -15.40
C TYR A 13 8.39 6.03 -15.08
N PHE A 14 7.99 5.34 -14.03
CA PHE A 14 6.62 5.36 -13.55
C PHE A 14 6.23 6.79 -13.12
N PHE A 15 7.11 7.47 -12.38
CA PHE A 15 6.93 8.86 -11.99
C PHE A 15 6.72 9.79 -13.20
N GLU A 16 7.59 9.74 -14.21
CA GLU A 16 7.45 10.61 -15.39
C GLU A 16 6.17 10.30 -16.19
N GLY A 17 5.77 9.03 -16.31
CA GLY A 17 4.50 8.65 -16.94
C GLY A 17 3.27 9.21 -16.19
N MET A 18 3.28 9.12 -14.86
CA MET A 18 2.23 9.69 -14.02
C MET A 18 2.23 11.22 -14.06
N LYS A 19 3.41 11.84 -14.02
CA LYS A 19 3.58 13.30 -14.13
C LYS A 19 3.06 13.83 -15.46
N ALA A 20 3.33 13.16 -16.59
CA ALA A 20 2.76 13.51 -17.88
C ALA A 20 1.22 13.42 -17.86
N SER A 21 0.67 12.33 -17.30
CA SER A 21 -0.78 12.12 -17.19
C SER A 21 -1.47 13.16 -16.31
N ILE A 22 -0.87 13.50 -15.17
CA ILE A 22 -1.38 14.51 -14.24
C ILE A 22 -1.23 15.92 -14.83
N SER A 23 -0.12 16.21 -15.52
CA SER A 23 0.06 17.49 -16.20
C SER A 23 -0.99 17.68 -17.28
N SER A 24 -1.33 16.61 -18.03
CA SER A 24 -2.42 16.61 -19.01
C SER A 24 -3.78 16.96 -18.38
N LEU A 25 -4.05 16.43 -17.18
CA LEU A 25 -5.27 16.73 -16.42
C LEU A 25 -5.39 18.21 -16.02
N PHE A 26 -4.27 18.90 -15.79
CA PHE A 26 -4.25 20.27 -15.25
C PHE A 26 -3.94 21.37 -16.27
N ARG A 27 -3.92 21.05 -17.58
CA ARG A 27 -3.45 21.89 -18.70
C ARG A 27 -3.96 23.33 -18.76
N GLU A 28 -5.08 23.67 -18.10
CA GLU A 28 -5.75 24.96 -18.33
C GLU A 28 -5.86 25.90 -17.11
N THR A 29 -5.59 25.49 -15.86
CA THR A 29 -5.98 26.36 -14.70
C THR A 29 -5.19 26.24 -13.40
N ARG A 30 -4.17 25.37 -13.26
CA ARG A 30 -3.61 25.04 -11.92
C ARG A 30 -2.09 24.96 -11.90
N ASN A 31 -1.48 25.65 -10.93
CA ASN A 31 -0.09 25.43 -10.54
C ASN A 31 0.02 24.04 -9.92
N VAL A 32 0.58 23.08 -10.68
CA VAL A 32 0.91 21.75 -10.19
C VAL A 32 2.43 21.62 -10.04
N SER A 33 2.88 21.16 -8.88
CA SER A 33 4.29 20.86 -8.62
C SER A 33 4.45 19.38 -8.28
N PHE A 34 5.57 18.80 -8.69
CA PHE A 34 5.88 17.39 -8.48
C PHE A 34 7.13 17.24 -7.62
N SER A 35 7.17 16.21 -6.79
CA SER A 35 8.36 15.79 -6.06
C SER A 35 8.40 14.27 -5.98
N LEU A 36 9.59 13.71 -6.15
CA LEU A 36 9.88 12.27 -6.06
C LEU A 36 10.90 12.06 -4.94
N THR A 37 10.71 11.04 -4.11
CA THR A 37 11.68 10.63 -3.10
C THR A 37 11.52 9.15 -2.76
N ASP A 38 12.60 8.54 -2.32
CA ASP A 38 12.69 7.21 -1.72
C ASP A 38 12.88 7.28 -0.18
N ASP A 39 12.88 8.49 0.39
CA ASP A 39 13.07 8.73 1.82
C ASP A 39 11.74 8.57 2.57
N TYR A 40 11.69 7.54 3.42
CA TYR A 40 10.52 7.22 4.23
C TYR A 40 10.18 8.32 5.25
N GLU A 41 11.19 8.99 5.83
CA GLU A 41 10.93 10.05 6.80
C GLU A 41 10.26 11.26 6.13
N GLN A 42 10.64 11.56 4.88
CA GLN A 42 9.93 12.57 4.08
C GLN A 42 8.48 12.18 3.80
N LEU A 43 8.20 10.90 3.51
CA LEU A 43 6.81 10.43 3.37
C LEU A 43 6.03 10.69 4.67
N ILE A 44 6.60 10.31 5.82
CA ILE A 44 5.96 10.52 7.13
C ILE A 44 5.71 12.00 7.41
N ASP A 45 6.69 12.87 7.19
CA ASP A 45 6.53 14.31 7.39
C ASP A 45 5.42 14.90 6.52
N ARG A 46 5.32 14.44 5.26
CA ARG A 46 4.24 14.85 4.35
C ARG A 46 2.90 14.27 4.75
N THR A 47 2.84 13.08 5.35
CA THR A 47 1.58 12.57 5.90
C THR A 47 1.13 13.38 7.12
N LYS A 48 2.05 13.86 7.97
CA LYS A 48 1.75 14.67 9.16
C LYS A 48 1.46 16.14 8.89
N SER A 49 1.97 16.69 7.78
CA SER A 49 1.86 18.12 7.49
C SER A 49 0.40 18.60 7.39
N ARG A 50 0.10 19.75 7.98
CA ARG A 50 -1.19 20.43 7.74
C ARG A 50 -1.16 21.11 6.38
N ILE A 51 -2.28 21.04 5.67
CA ILE A 51 -2.43 21.69 4.37
C ILE A 51 -3.31 22.93 4.56
N GLU A 52 -2.71 24.11 4.43
CA GLU A 52 -3.36 25.39 4.68
C GLU A 52 -3.87 26.04 3.38
N GLY A 53 -4.95 26.82 3.51
CA GLY A 53 -5.53 27.59 2.42
C GLY A 53 -6.00 26.74 1.23
N ASN A 54 -5.73 27.22 0.02
CA ASN A 54 -6.16 26.61 -1.25
C ASN A 54 -5.15 25.62 -1.85
N GLN A 55 -4.30 25.03 -1.01
CA GLN A 55 -3.35 23.99 -1.41
C GLN A 55 -3.99 22.61 -1.32
N HIS A 56 -3.65 21.73 -2.25
CA HIS A 56 -4.02 20.33 -2.26
C HIS A 56 -2.77 19.46 -2.38
N LEU A 57 -2.72 18.36 -1.63
CA LEU A 57 -1.62 17.42 -1.64
C LEU A 57 -2.11 16.04 -2.07
N TRP A 58 -1.54 15.50 -3.13
CA TRP A 58 -1.69 14.09 -3.51
C TRP A 58 -0.40 13.37 -3.14
N LEU A 59 -0.52 12.35 -2.30
CA LEU A 59 0.57 11.50 -1.84
C LEU A 59 0.44 10.15 -2.54
N PHE A 60 1.36 9.85 -3.44
CA PHE A 60 1.48 8.55 -4.07
C PHE A 60 2.50 7.74 -3.28
N CYS A 61 2.09 6.61 -2.71
CA CYS A 61 2.92 5.76 -1.87
C CYS A 61 3.07 4.40 -2.54
N ASP A 62 4.26 4.09 -3.03
CA ASP A 62 4.60 2.75 -3.46
C ASP A 62 4.77 1.83 -2.25
N LEU A 63 4.03 0.72 -2.23
CA LEU A 63 4.10 -0.23 -1.13
C LEU A 63 5.38 -1.08 -1.18
N ASP A 64 5.96 -1.26 -2.38
CA ASP A 64 7.21 -2.02 -2.57
C ASP A 64 8.39 -1.33 -1.89
N MET A 65 8.40 0.00 -1.94
CA MET A 65 9.43 0.88 -1.37
C MET A 65 9.48 0.90 0.15
N LEU A 66 8.41 0.47 0.83
CA LEU A 66 8.37 0.56 2.27
C LEU A 66 9.51 -0.27 2.90
N PRO A 67 10.22 0.27 3.91
CA PRO A 67 11.29 -0.45 4.60
C PRO A 67 10.84 -1.77 5.22
N MET A 68 11.80 -2.59 5.67
CA MET A 68 11.48 -3.74 6.53
C MET A 68 10.61 -3.31 7.72
N GLU A 69 9.77 -4.23 8.19
CA GLU A 69 8.73 -3.95 9.19
C GLU A 69 7.60 -3.08 8.60
N ARG A 70 7.21 -3.35 7.33
CA ARG A 70 6.18 -2.58 6.61
C ARG A 70 4.89 -2.50 7.41
N PHE A 71 4.50 -3.56 8.11
CA PHE A 71 3.29 -3.53 8.94
C PHE A 71 3.38 -2.45 10.04
N VAL A 72 4.53 -2.31 10.69
CA VAL A 72 4.78 -1.28 11.72
C VAL A 72 4.79 0.10 11.09
N MET A 73 5.44 0.25 9.94
CA MET A 73 5.55 1.52 9.21
C MET A 73 4.19 2.02 8.70
N LEU A 74 3.36 1.13 8.17
CA LEU A 74 1.99 1.44 7.77
C LEU A 74 1.11 1.84 8.96
N ASN A 75 1.24 1.16 10.10
CA ASN A 75 0.53 1.56 11.33
C ASN A 75 0.91 2.97 11.79
N ARG A 76 2.18 3.37 11.65
CA ARG A 76 2.62 4.75 11.97
C ARG A 76 1.95 5.79 11.07
N MET A 77 1.72 5.47 9.79
CA MET A 77 1.05 6.37 8.84
C MET A 77 -0.46 6.53 9.10
N GLN A 78 -1.12 5.50 9.63
CA GLN A 78 -2.57 5.45 9.81
C GLN A 78 -3.12 6.65 10.60
N GLY A 79 -2.38 7.13 11.60
CA GLY A 79 -2.81 8.21 12.49
C GLY A 79 -2.80 9.61 11.88
N CYS A 80 -2.16 9.82 10.72
CA CYS A 80 -1.80 11.17 10.26
C CYS A 80 -2.33 11.54 8.88
N TYR A 81 -2.79 10.58 8.06
CA TYR A 81 -3.06 10.86 6.64
C TYR A 81 -4.43 11.51 6.35
N LYS A 82 -5.33 11.59 7.33
CA LYS A 82 -6.71 12.09 7.13
C LYS A 82 -6.76 13.63 7.17
N HIS A 83 -6.94 14.27 6.01
CA HIS A 83 -7.12 15.72 5.92
C HIS A 83 -7.92 16.09 4.66
N GLN A 84 -8.80 17.10 4.74
CA GLN A 84 -9.74 17.47 3.66
C GLN A 84 -9.06 17.75 2.31
N ASN A 85 -7.89 18.40 2.35
CA ASN A 85 -7.11 18.75 1.16
C ASN A 85 -5.96 17.78 0.85
N LYS A 86 -5.91 16.62 1.50
CA LYS A 86 -4.87 15.60 1.32
C LYS A 86 -5.50 14.31 0.79
N LYS A 87 -4.91 13.74 -0.24
CA LYS A 87 -5.33 12.46 -0.83
C LYS A 87 -4.16 11.51 -0.81
N LEU A 88 -4.31 10.38 -0.11
CA LEU A 88 -3.33 9.29 -0.13
C LEU A 88 -3.73 8.30 -1.22
N VAL A 89 -2.82 8.02 -2.14
CA VAL A 89 -2.92 7.00 -3.19
C VAL A 89 -1.90 5.92 -2.86
N ILE A 90 -2.36 4.74 -2.45
CA ILE A 90 -1.51 3.57 -2.27
C ILE A 90 -1.36 2.88 -3.63
N MET A 91 -0.11 2.68 -4.04
CA MET A 91 0.25 2.04 -5.30
C MET A 91 0.60 0.58 -5.04
N LEU A 92 -0.02 -0.33 -5.80
CA LEU A 92 0.06 -1.76 -5.59
C LEU A 92 0.59 -2.48 -6.82
N SER A 93 1.64 -3.28 -6.62
CA SER A 93 2.01 -4.40 -7.50
C SER A 93 1.13 -5.65 -7.27
N ASN A 94 1.10 -6.57 -8.24
CA ASN A 94 0.25 -7.78 -8.20
C ASN A 94 0.51 -8.68 -6.98
N HIS A 95 1.75 -8.77 -6.50
CA HIS A 95 2.08 -9.61 -5.34
C HIS A 95 1.50 -9.07 -4.01
N HIS A 96 1.00 -7.82 -3.98
CA HIS A 96 0.30 -7.27 -2.82
C HIS A 96 -1.15 -7.73 -2.70
N MET A 97 -1.74 -8.32 -3.75
CA MET A 97 -3.16 -8.67 -3.76
C MET A 97 -3.62 -9.54 -2.57
N PRO A 98 -2.85 -10.56 -2.14
CA PRO A 98 -3.12 -11.29 -0.89
C PRO A 98 -3.32 -10.43 0.36
N PHE A 99 -2.67 -9.26 0.41
CA PHE A 99 -2.68 -8.34 1.54
C PHE A 99 -3.66 -7.19 1.36
N PHE A 100 -4.29 -7.04 0.19
CA PHE A 100 -5.09 -5.87 -0.16
C PHE A 100 -6.16 -5.54 0.90
N LEU A 101 -6.96 -6.51 1.32
CA LEU A 101 -8.00 -6.28 2.33
C LEU A 101 -7.43 -5.89 3.70
N THR A 102 -6.27 -6.42 4.05
CA THR A 102 -5.56 -6.05 5.28
C THR A 102 -5.06 -4.61 5.22
N ILE A 103 -4.44 -4.20 4.10
CA ILE A 103 -3.98 -2.82 3.91
C ILE A 103 -5.19 -1.87 3.83
N TYR A 104 -6.27 -2.30 3.19
CA TYR A 104 -7.52 -1.54 3.10
C TYR A 104 -8.09 -1.23 4.48
N ASN A 105 -8.08 -2.19 5.40
CA ASN A 105 -8.52 -1.97 6.78
C ASN A 105 -7.63 -0.96 7.52
N LEU A 106 -6.33 -0.88 7.19
CA LEU A 106 -5.44 0.13 7.74
C LEU A 106 -5.73 1.53 7.15
N PHE A 107 -6.00 1.62 5.85
CA PHE A 107 -6.23 2.88 5.14
C PHE A 107 -7.59 2.93 4.43
N PRO A 108 -8.71 2.89 5.17
CA PRO A 108 -10.05 2.82 4.57
C PRO A 108 -10.47 4.09 3.83
N GLN A 109 -9.65 5.13 3.83
CA GLN A 109 -9.89 6.39 3.10
C GLN A 109 -8.84 6.65 2.01
N ALA A 110 -7.92 5.70 1.79
CA ALA A 110 -6.97 5.81 0.70
C ALA A 110 -7.65 5.58 -0.66
N HIS A 111 -7.00 6.10 -1.67
CA HIS A 111 -7.21 5.73 -3.07
C HIS A 111 -6.20 4.65 -3.43
N TRP A 112 -6.53 3.82 -4.42
CA TRP A 112 -5.82 2.59 -4.71
C TRP A 112 -5.52 2.50 -6.20
N LEU A 113 -4.24 2.43 -6.55
CA LEU A 113 -3.77 2.39 -7.92
C LEU A 113 -2.93 1.14 -8.14
N MET A 114 -3.30 0.30 -9.10
CA MET A 114 -2.42 -0.78 -9.56
C MET A 114 -1.28 -0.21 -10.41
N LYS A 115 -0.03 -0.59 -10.14
CA LYS A 115 1.14 -0.12 -10.92
C LYS A 115 1.11 -0.62 -12.37
N ASN A 116 0.46 -1.76 -12.62
CA ASN A 116 0.26 -2.33 -13.96
C ASN A 116 -1.10 -1.92 -14.59
N GLU A 117 -1.74 -0.87 -14.09
CA GLU A 117 -2.98 -0.36 -14.67
C GLU A 117 -2.76 0.08 -16.13
N LYS A 118 -3.74 -0.19 -16.99
CA LYS A 118 -3.64 0.19 -18.40
C LYS A 118 -3.70 1.71 -18.53
N MET A 119 -2.89 2.26 -19.43
CA MET A 119 -2.81 3.71 -19.67
C MET A 119 -4.14 4.34 -20.04
N GLU A 120 -5.02 3.60 -20.73
CA GLU A 120 -6.38 4.04 -21.06
C GLU A 120 -7.28 4.32 -19.83
N HIS A 121 -7.01 3.66 -18.70
CA HIS A 121 -7.77 3.82 -17.46
C HIS A 121 -7.22 4.90 -16.53
N ILE A 122 -5.95 5.27 -16.67
CA ILE A 122 -5.27 6.26 -15.81
C ILE A 122 -5.98 7.63 -15.83
N PRO A 123 -6.37 8.21 -16.99
CA PRO A 123 -7.09 9.48 -17.02
C PRO A 123 -8.41 9.43 -16.24
N ALA A 124 -9.18 8.34 -16.34
CA ALA A 124 -10.44 8.19 -15.60
C ALA A 124 -10.21 8.08 -14.08
N PHE A 125 -9.15 7.39 -13.66
CA PHE A 125 -8.74 7.35 -12.26
C PHE A 125 -8.40 8.75 -11.74
N LEU A 126 -7.52 9.48 -12.44
CA LEU A 126 -7.04 10.81 -12.04
C LEU A 126 -8.13 11.89 -12.09
N ASN A 127 -9.00 11.87 -13.10
CA ASN A 127 -10.18 12.75 -13.17
C ASN A 127 -11.07 12.56 -11.94
N GLY A 128 -11.39 11.31 -11.59
CA GLY A 128 -12.19 11.03 -10.41
C GLY A 128 -11.45 11.30 -9.10
N LEU A 129 -10.11 11.19 -9.08
CA LEU A 129 -9.30 11.63 -7.95
C LEU A 129 -9.42 13.15 -7.76
N ASN A 130 -9.46 13.93 -8.84
CA ASN A 130 -9.58 15.39 -8.80
C ASN A 130 -10.97 15.88 -8.36
N GLN A 131 -12.03 15.30 -8.91
CA GLN A 131 -13.42 15.76 -8.72
C GLN A 131 -14.00 15.46 -7.33
N LYS A 132 -13.38 14.57 -6.55
CA LYS A 132 -13.99 14.02 -5.34
C LYS A 132 -14.13 14.98 -4.16
N LYS A 133 -15.35 14.98 -3.58
CA LYS A 133 -15.68 15.47 -2.24
C LYS A 133 -15.06 14.56 -1.17
N ALA A 134 -14.93 15.06 0.06
CA ALA A 134 -14.38 14.29 1.18
C ALA A 134 -15.18 12.98 1.40
N ASN A 135 -14.48 11.86 1.65
CA ASN A 135 -14.97 10.52 2.05
C ASN A 135 -15.23 9.45 0.96
N GLU A 136 -14.91 9.66 -0.30
CA GLU A 136 -15.05 8.58 -1.30
C GLU A 136 -13.69 7.99 -1.74
N ASN A 137 -13.54 6.66 -1.79
CA ASN A 137 -12.30 5.99 -2.24
C ASN A 137 -12.27 5.75 -3.75
N ARG A 138 -11.11 5.93 -4.40
CA ARG A 138 -10.95 5.60 -5.83
C ARG A 138 -10.16 4.31 -5.91
N PHE A 139 -10.60 3.41 -6.77
CA PHE A 139 -9.90 2.18 -7.08
C PHE A 139 -9.62 2.19 -8.58
N SER A 140 -8.43 1.74 -8.96
CA SER A 140 -8.11 1.56 -10.36
C SER A 140 -8.93 0.39 -10.94
N TYR A 141 -9.09 0.38 -12.26
CA TYR A 141 -9.94 -0.57 -12.95
C TYR A 141 -9.48 -2.03 -12.71
N SER A 142 -8.17 -2.29 -12.82
CA SER A 142 -7.59 -3.62 -12.57
C SER A 142 -7.89 -4.13 -11.16
N LEU A 143 -7.90 -3.25 -10.15
CA LEU A 143 -8.22 -3.64 -8.77
C LEU A 143 -9.71 -3.94 -8.59
N ILE A 144 -10.58 -3.16 -9.22
CA ILE A 144 -12.03 -3.43 -9.24
C ILE A 144 -12.30 -4.78 -9.90
N ASP A 145 -11.64 -5.07 -11.02
CA ASP A 145 -11.81 -6.33 -11.72
C ASP A 145 -11.30 -7.52 -10.88
N TYR A 146 -10.11 -7.39 -10.30
CA TYR A 146 -9.56 -8.38 -9.37
C TYR A 146 -10.51 -8.67 -8.21
N THR A 147 -10.99 -7.64 -7.50
CA THR A 147 -11.89 -7.83 -6.36
C THR A 147 -13.22 -8.46 -6.76
N ARG A 148 -13.79 -8.08 -7.90
CA ARG A 148 -15.01 -8.72 -8.44
C ARG A 148 -14.77 -10.20 -8.75
N ASN A 149 -13.65 -10.53 -9.37
CA ASN A 149 -13.31 -11.91 -9.73
C ASN A 149 -13.04 -12.77 -8.49
N THR A 150 -12.32 -12.25 -7.49
CA THR A 150 -12.09 -12.93 -6.21
C THR A 150 -13.38 -13.16 -5.42
N LEU A 151 -14.28 -12.17 -5.37
CA LEU A 151 -15.58 -12.33 -4.71
C LEU A 151 -16.46 -13.38 -5.42
N ARG A 152 -16.40 -13.43 -6.75
CA ARG A 152 -17.13 -14.42 -7.56
C ARG A 152 -16.57 -15.83 -7.41
N SER A 153 -15.25 -15.99 -7.36
CA SER A 153 -14.61 -17.29 -7.21
C SER A 153 -14.73 -17.86 -5.80
N GLY A 154 -14.99 -17.01 -4.80
CA GLY A 154 -15.00 -17.41 -3.40
C GLY A 154 -13.61 -17.81 -2.87
N ASP A 155 -12.56 -17.61 -3.67
CA ASP A 155 -11.19 -17.97 -3.30
C ASP A 155 -10.63 -16.95 -2.31
N VAL A 156 -10.98 -17.11 -1.04
CA VAL A 156 -10.44 -16.30 0.07
C VAL A 156 -9.17 -16.92 0.67
N HIS A 157 -8.74 -18.08 0.18
CA HIS A 157 -7.64 -18.84 0.79
C HIS A 157 -6.30 -18.12 0.67
N HIS A 158 -6.14 -17.28 -0.34
CA HIS A 158 -4.93 -16.49 -0.53
C HIS A 158 -4.87 -15.22 0.33
N LEU A 159 -5.96 -14.81 0.99
CA LEU A 159 -5.97 -13.59 1.81
C LEU A 159 -5.09 -13.74 3.07
N ILE A 160 -4.40 -12.67 3.42
CA ILE A 160 -3.51 -12.58 4.58
C ILE A 160 -4.04 -11.52 5.53
N SER A 161 -4.30 -11.89 6.79
CA SER A 161 -4.73 -10.96 7.85
C SER A 161 -3.56 -10.14 8.44
N CYS A 162 -3.84 -9.07 9.19
CA CYS A 162 -2.81 -8.26 9.88
C CYS A 162 -1.85 -9.11 10.72
N ASN A 163 -2.38 -10.02 11.53
CA ASN A 163 -1.58 -10.86 12.42
C ASN A 163 -0.71 -11.84 11.64
N GLU A 164 -1.22 -12.35 10.50
CA GLU A 164 -0.46 -13.24 9.64
C GLU A 164 0.63 -12.49 8.88
N TRP A 165 0.37 -11.26 8.41
CA TRP A 165 1.39 -10.43 7.80
C TRP A 165 2.51 -10.12 8.79
N TRP A 166 2.17 -9.61 9.97
CA TRP A 166 3.15 -9.35 11.02
C TRP A 166 3.99 -10.60 11.30
N LEU A 167 3.36 -11.77 11.48
CA LEU A 167 4.06 -13.03 11.71
C LEU A 167 4.98 -13.42 10.54
N ILE A 168 4.55 -13.22 9.29
CA ILE A 168 5.37 -13.48 8.11
C ILE A 168 6.64 -12.61 8.17
N GLU A 169 6.52 -11.29 8.41
CA GLU A 169 7.69 -10.39 8.49
C GLU A 169 8.65 -10.74 9.64
N GLU A 170 8.12 -11.13 10.80
CA GLU A 170 8.94 -11.60 11.92
C GLU A 170 9.73 -12.87 11.56
N ILE A 171 9.09 -13.82 10.87
CA ILE A 171 9.74 -15.06 10.41
C ILE A 171 10.80 -14.77 9.33
N LEU A 172 10.50 -13.89 8.37
CA LEU A 172 11.44 -13.53 7.29
C LEU A 172 12.69 -12.81 7.82
N ARG A 173 12.59 -12.11 8.96
CA ARG A 173 13.74 -11.55 9.69
C ARG A 173 14.57 -12.60 10.44
N GLY A 174 14.23 -13.88 10.34
CA GLY A 174 14.97 -14.98 10.96
C GLY A 174 14.69 -15.16 12.46
N LYS A 175 13.65 -14.52 13.01
CA LYS A 175 13.31 -14.72 14.43
C LYS A 175 12.69 -16.09 14.67
N SER A 176 13.10 -16.73 15.77
CA SER A 176 12.49 -17.97 16.23
C SER A 176 11.07 -17.72 16.76
N LEU A 177 10.20 -18.73 16.74
CA LEU A 177 8.84 -18.59 17.29
C LEU A 177 8.85 -18.26 18.78
N SER A 178 9.86 -18.72 19.53
CA SER A 178 10.05 -18.38 20.94
C SER A 178 10.35 -16.89 21.12
N ASN A 179 11.23 -16.33 20.28
CA ASN A 179 11.56 -14.90 20.34
C ASN A 179 10.35 -14.04 19.97
N ILE A 180 9.60 -14.44 18.94
CA ILE A 180 8.36 -13.76 18.52
C ILE A 180 7.31 -13.79 19.64
N ALA A 181 7.12 -14.96 20.27
CA ALA A 181 6.19 -15.12 21.37
C ALA A 181 6.55 -14.26 22.58
N HIS A 182 7.84 -14.22 22.94
CA HIS A 182 8.35 -13.36 24.00
C HIS A 182 8.16 -11.86 23.68
N GLN A 183 8.45 -11.42 22.45
CA GLN A 183 8.29 -10.02 22.04
C GLN A 183 6.83 -9.56 22.00
N ALA A 184 5.92 -10.46 21.64
CA ALA A 184 4.48 -10.17 21.57
C ALA A 184 3.74 -10.49 22.87
N ASP A 185 4.45 -10.79 23.97
CA ASP A 185 3.90 -11.17 25.27
C ASP A 185 2.76 -12.19 25.16
N THR A 186 3.04 -13.32 24.51
CA THR A 186 2.02 -14.30 24.15
C THR A 186 2.56 -15.72 24.18
N ASP A 187 1.67 -16.70 24.28
CA ASP A 187 2.05 -18.12 24.28
C ASP A 187 2.57 -18.55 22.89
N ILE A 188 3.75 -19.19 22.87
CA ILE A 188 4.35 -19.81 21.69
C ILE A 188 3.39 -20.77 20.97
N ARG A 189 2.47 -21.42 21.70
CA ARG A 189 1.44 -22.30 21.13
C ARG A 189 0.49 -21.54 20.23
N LYS A 190 0.12 -20.30 20.59
CA LYS A 190 -0.76 -19.44 19.80
C LYS A 190 -0.08 -19.02 18.50
N ILE A 191 1.18 -18.58 18.58
CA ILE A 191 1.98 -18.22 17.39
C ILE A 191 2.17 -19.43 16.47
N SER A 192 2.49 -20.59 17.04
CA SER A 192 2.65 -21.85 16.30
C SER A 192 1.37 -22.28 15.59
N TYR A 193 0.21 -22.11 16.25
CA TYR A 193 -1.10 -22.38 15.66
C TYR A 193 -1.40 -21.47 14.47
N VAL A 194 -1.19 -20.15 14.61
CA VAL A 194 -1.37 -19.18 13.52
C VAL A 194 -0.47 -19.53 12.33
N LYS A 195 0.82 -19.79 12.58
CA LYS A 195 1.77 -20.24 11.54
C LYS A 195 1.28 -21.49 10.81
N ARG A 196 0.87 -22.53 11.55
CA ARG A 196 0.41 -23.80 10.97
C ARG A 196 -0.85 -23.61 10.13
N LYS A 197 -1.81 -22.82 10.62
CA LYS A 197 -3.05 -22.51 9.90
C LYS A 197 -2.76 -21.73 8.61
N LEU A 198 -1.88 -20.74 8.67
CA LEU A 198 -1.41 -19.97 7.52
C LEU A 198 -0.74 -20.89 6.48
N MET A 199 0.24 -21.69 6.90
CA MET A 199 0.95 -22.62 6.02
C MET A 199 0.01 -23.63 5.36
N LYS A 200 -0.92 -24.22 6.12
CA LYS A 200 -1.93 -25.14 5.58
C LYS A 200 -2.83 -24.44 4.56
N ARG A 201 -3.31 -23.23 4.86
CA ARG A 201 -4.19 -22.46 3.98
C ARG A 201 -3.51 -22.09 2.66
N LEU A 202 -2.22 -21.74 2.72
CA LEU A 202 -1.43 -21.36 1.55
C LEU A 202 -0.77 -22.54 0.82
N ASN A 203 -1.01 -23.78 1.27
CA ASN A 203 -0.35 -25.01 0.79
C ASN A 203 1.20 -24.94 0.83
N ILE A 204 1.75 -24.38 1.90
CA ILE A 204 3.20 -24.22 2.12
C ILE A 204 3.69 -25.29 3.08
N LYS A 205 4.70 -26.06 2.67
CA LYS A 205 5.18 -27.23 3.42
C LYS A 205 6.28 -26.93 4.43
N ASN A 206 7.07 -25.87 4.22
CA ASN A 206 8.22 -25.54 5.08
C ASN A 206 8.53 -24.03 5.05
N ASN A 207 9.45 -23.58 5.90
CA ASN A 207 9.84 -22.17 5.97
C ASN A 207 10.53 -21.67 4.69
N ILE A 208 11.20 -22.54 3.93
CA ILE A 208 11.86 -22.17 2.67
C ILE A 208 10.81 -21.77 1.63
N ALA A 209 9.75 -22.58 1.48
CA ALA A 209 8.63 -22.25 0.60
C ALA A 209 7.85 -21.02 1.07
N LEU A 210 7.80 -20.76 2.39
CA LEU A 210 7.24 -19.52 2.92
C LEU A 210 8.09 -18.31 2.50
N PHE A 211 9.41 -18.42 2.63
CA PHE A 211 10.36 -17.41 2.19
C PHE A 211 10.21 -17.15 0.69
N GLU A 212 10.25 -18.17 -0.16
CA GLU A 212 10.11 -18.00 -1.61
C GLU A 212 8.82 -17.29 -2.02
N LYS A 213 7.70 -17.59 -1.33
CA LYS A 213 6.40 -16.95 -1.61
C LYS A 213 6.36 -15.47 -1.23
N PHE A 214 7.08 -15.09 -0.17
CA PHE A 214 7.01 -13.75 0.43
C PHE A 214 8.34 -13.00 0.42
N LYS A 215 9.33 -13.45 -0.36
CA LYS A 215 10.66 -12.80 -0.44
C LYS A 215 10.61 -11.36 -0.95
N TRP A 216 9.55 -10.96 -1.64
CA TRP A 216 9.33 -9.56 -2.00
C TRP A 216 9.09 -8.66 -0.77
N LEU A 217 8.69 -9.22 0.38
CA LEU A 217 8.64 -8.50 1.66
C LEU A 217 10.04 -8.26 2.26
N THR A 218 11.09 -8.90 1.74
CA THR A 218 12.45 -8.52 2.10
C THR A 218 12.98 -7.54 1.06
N PRO A 219 13.60 -6.41 1.45
CA PRO A 219 14.25 -5.52 0.50
C PRO A 219 15.25 -6.31 -0.34
N SER A 220 15.19 -6.15 -1.66
CA SER A 220 16.30 -6.48 -2.54
C SER A 220 17.47 -5.60 -2.08
N ARG A 221 18.53 -6.21 -1.55
CA ARG A 221 19.80 -5.49 -1.35
C ARG A 221 20.39 -5.09 -2.70
#